data_AF-A0A533X5C9-F1
#
_entry.id   AF-A0A533X5C9-F1
#
_cell.length_a   1.000
_cell.length_b   1.000
_cell.length_c   1.000
_cell.angle_alpha   90.00
_cell.angle_beta   90.00
_cell.angle_gamma   90.00
#
_symmetry.space_group_name_H-M   'P 1'
#
loop_
_entity.id
_entity.type
_entity.pdbx_description
1 polymer ?
#
loop_
_entity_poly.entity_id
_entity_poly.type
_entity_poly.pdbx_seq_one_letter_code
_entity_poly.pdbx_strand_id
1 'polypeptide(L)'
;MKGRTALLAAGVSLSLLLTLAVSTLNTPTASGLALEFRKTGGIAGVMDTLVISQNGSVVFTSSHSGSFSAALRNFDFQELKTTISTNIGPISNAKYPAKQGAADYFGYALVSHLEGKNVSVAWVDEWATDGPFPEQLKQIHKGLDKTLQLLSAESQYRNRVVAHADLKCDGGGVCGALGVELFTDRTSYKLGEQVRIFVALRNSGTKDVNYTSPTPCDPDFRITVNGKASTQDVSFSNLPVVACIQVLQSRTLHHGESLIQTATWDASFDQNGVRINAPPGAYTISARFPLATFEPSLLEASIQITLNA
;
A
#
# COMPACT_ATOMS: atom_id res chain seq x y z
N MET A 1 -35.86 -53.16 -42.14
CA MET A 1 -34.56 -53.69 -41.64
C MET A 1 -33.60 -52.52 -41.48
N LYS A 2 -33.10 -52.29 -40.24
CA LYS A 2 -31.87 -51.56 -39.82
C LYS A 2 -31.64 -50.14 -40.40
N GLY A 3 -31.44 -49.06 -39.64
CA GLY A 3 -31.22 -48.83 -38.22
C GLY A 3 -30.96 -47.33 -37.99
N ARG A 4 -31.26 -46.85 -36.78
CA ARG A 4 -30.99 -45.48 -36.27
C ARG A 4 -29.49 -45.19 -36.18
N THR A 5 -29.09 -43.92 -36.33
CA THR A 5 -28.29 -43.19 -35.32
C THR A 5 -28.18 -41.69 -35.65
N ALA A 6 -28.66 -40.86 -34.72
CA ALA A 6 -28.30 -39.45 -34.60
C ALA A 6 -26.90 -39.34 -34.00
N LEU A 7 -26.12 -38.32 -34.40
CA LEU A 7 -24.97 -37.86 -33.63
C LEU A 7 -25.22 -36.41 -33.18
N LEU A 8 -25.50 -36.29 -31.88
CA LEU A 8 -25.20 -35.12 -31.07
C LEU A 8 -23.67 -35.02 -30.92
N ALA A 9 -23.09 -33.84 -31.11
CA ALA A 9 -21.77 -33.51 -30.56
C ALA A 9 -21.95 -32.30 -29.64
N ALA A 10 -21.70 -32.56 -28.37
CA ALA A 10 -21.97 -31.72 -27.22
C ALA A 10 -21.06 -30.47 -27.19
N GLY A 11 -21.65 -29.35 -26.81
CA GLY A 11 -20.91 -28.20 -26.32
C GLY A 11 -20.23 -28.54 -24.99
N VAL A 12 -18.93 -28.28 -24.91
CA VAL A 12 -18.18 -28.30 -23.66
C VAL A 12 -18.20 -26.87 -23.13
N SER A 13 -19.23 -26.55 -22.32
CA SER A 13 -19.12 -25.45 -21.36
C SER A 13 -18.12 -25.89 -20.29
N LEU A 14 -16.90 -25.39 -20.37
CA LEU A 14 -15.91 -25.55 -19.31
C LEU A 14 -16.25 -24.57 -18.17
N SER A 15 -17.28 -24.91 -17.41
CA SER A 15 -17.65 -24.20 -16.19
C SER A 15 -16.61 -24.54 -15.12
N LEU A 16 -15.57 -23.70 -15.01
CA LEU A 16 -14.58 -23.81 -13.94
C LEU A 16 -15.24 -23.33 -12.63
N LEU A 17 -15.92 -24.26 -11.95
CA LEU A 17 -16.40 -24.08 -10.58
C LEU A 17 -15.17 -23.97 -9.66
N LEU A 18 -14.76 -22.74 -9.39
CA LEU A 18 -13.75 -22.43 -8.38
C LEU A 18 -14.39 -22.67 -6.99
N THR A 19 -14.36 -23.92 -6.53
CA THR A 19 -14.71 -24.26 -5.15
C THR A 19 -13.67 -23.63 -4.23
N LEU A 20 -14.05 -22.57 -3.52
CA LEU A 20 -13.35 -22.03 -2.37
C LEU A 20 -13.22 -23.13 -1.31
N ALA A 21 -12.13 -23.90 -1.37
CA ALA A 21 -11.71 -24.73 -0.25
C ALA A 21 -11.23 -23.80 0.85
N VAL A 22 -12.01 -23.70 1.93
CA VAL A 22 -11.57 -23.11 3.19
C VAL A 22 -10.57 -24.09 3.80
N SER A 23 -9.31 -24.01 3.38
CA SER A 23 -8.21 -24.71 4.02
C SER A 23 -8.00 -24.10 5.41
N THR A 24 -8.35 -24.85 6.45
CA THR A 24 -8.06 -24.50 7.84
C THR A 24 -6.55 -24.54 8.05
N LEU A 25 -5.89 -23.40 7.82
CA LEU A 25 -4.51 -23.19 8.22
C LEU A 25 -4.48 -23.06 9.75
N ASN A 26 -3.59 -23.82 10.40
CA ASN A 26 -3.31 -23.71 11.83
C ASN A 26 -2.92 -22.26 12.15
N THR A 27 -3.86 -21.52 12.71
CA THR A 27 -3.65 -20.16 13.20
C THR A 27 -2.77 -20.19 14.45
N PRO A 28 -1.92 -19.17 14.68
CA PRO A 28 -1.17 -19.04 15.91
C PRO A 28 -2.13 -18.83 17.10
N THR A 29 -2.43 -19.91 17.82
CA THR A 29 -3.11 -19.90 19.11
C THR A 29 -2.19 -19.34 20.18
N ALA A 30 -2.26 -18.03 20.40
CA ALA A 30 -1.90 -17.42 21.69
C ALA A 30 -2.64 -16.09 21.96
N SER A 31 -3.00 -15.30 20.94
CA SER A 31 -3.66 -14.00 21.16
C SER A 31 -5.01 -13.80 20.45
N GLY A 32 -5.58 -14.84 19.83
CA GLY A 32 -6.82 -14.73 19.06
C GLY A 32 -6.63 -14.03 17.70
N LEU A 33 -7.39 -14.48 16.70
CA LEU A 33 -7.41 -13.89 15.36
C LEU A 33 -8.13 -12.53 15.39
N ALA A 34 -7.58 -11.52 14.71
CA ALA A 34 -8.24 -10.23 14.48
C ALA A 34 -8.71 -10.11 13.03
N LEU A 35 -7.83 -10.37 12.07
CA LEU A 35 -8.10 -10.26 10.64
C LEU A 35 -7.40 -11.39 9.88
N GLU A 36 -8.07 -11.94 8.88
CA GLU A 36 -7.46 -12.77 7.83
C GLU A 36 -7.85 -12.20 6.48
N PHE A 37 -6.86 -11.83 5.67
CA PHE A 37 -7.05 -11.36 4.31
C PHE A 37 -6.34 -12.30 3.34
N ARG A 38 -7.03 -12.68 2.27
CA ARG A 38 -6.53 -13.57 1.23
C ARG A 38 -6.65 -12.89 -0.13
N LYS A 39 -5.59 -12.99 -0.93
CA LYS A 39 -5.57 -12.60 -2.35
C LYS A 39 -5.20 -13.82 -3.17
N THR A 40 -6.00 -14.12 -4.18
CA THR A 40 -5.82 -15.29 -5.04
C THR A 40 -6.02 -14.95 -6.52
N GLY A 41 -5.41 -15.67 -7.44
CA GLY A 41 -5.69 -15.55 -8.87
C GLY A 41 -4.59 -14.84 -9.67
N GLY A 42 -5.00 -14.23 -10.79
CA GLY A 42 -4.10 -13.82 -11.87
C GLY A 42 -3.46 -15.01 -12.62
N ILE A 43 -2.90 -14.76 -13.81
CA ILE A 43 -2.22 -15.78 -14.64
C ILE A 43 -1.11 -16.52 -13.87
N ALA A 44 -0.42 -15.84 -12.96
CA ALA A 44 0.66 -16.44 -12.16
C ALA A 44 0.15 -17.38 -11.05
N GLY A 45 -1.16 -17.42 -10.77
CA GLY A 45 -1.70 -18.22 -9.68
C GLY A 45 -1.26 -17.72 -8.31
N VAL A 46 -1.33 -16.40 -8.09
CA VAL A 46 -1.00 -15.78 -6.81
C VAL A 46 -1.89 -16.36 -5.73
N MET A 47 -1.28 -16.59 -4.56
CA MET A 47 -1.94 -17.00 -3.34
C MET A 47 -1.19 -16.35 -2.19
N ASP A 48 -1.76 -15.26 -1.68
CA ASP A 48 -1.23 -14.49 -0.57
C ASP A 48 -2.23 -14.56 0.59
N THR A 49 -1.71 -14.70 1.81
CA THR A 49 -2.51 -14.67 3.03
C THR A 49 -1.83 -13.79 4.07
N LEU A 50 -2.58 -12.81 4.57
CA LEU A 50 -2.23 -11.95 5.68
C LEU A 50 -3.08 -12.32 6.89
N VAL A 51 -2.45 -12.73 7.98
CA VAL A 51 -3.09 -13.03 9.26
C VAL A 51 -2.61 -12.02 10.29
N ILE A 52 -3.54 -11.32 10.92
CA ILE A 52 -3.27 -10.36 12.00
C ILE A 52 -3.96 -10.86 13.27
N SER A 53 -3.21 -10.99 14.35
CA SER A 53 -3.72 -11.37 15.67
C SER A 53 -4.15 -10.14 16.48
N GLN A 54 -4.97 -10.31 17.53
CA GLN A 54 -5.48 -9.18 18.34
C GLN A 54 -4.39 -8.36 19.03
N ASN A 55 -3.20 -8.94 19.25
CA ASN A 55 -2.04 -8.23 19.80
C ASN A 55 -1.20 -7.48 18.73
N GLY A 56 -1.64 -7.46 17.47
CA GLY A 56 -0.93 -6.84 16.35
C GLY A 56 0.16 -7.70 15.73
N SER A 57 0.38 -8.94 16.17
CA SER A 57 1.30 -9.86 15.49
C SER A 57 0.78 -10.22 14.11
N VAL A 58 1.68 -10.28 13.12
CA VAL A 58 1.36 -10.51 11.73
C VAL A 58 2.14 -11.68 11.16
N VAL A 59 1.44 -12.53 10.41
CA VAL A 59 2.04 -13.52 9.51
C VAL A 59 1.55 -13.24 8.09
N PHE A 60 2.48 -12.96 7.20
CA PHE A 60 2.21 -12.86 5.77
C PHE A 60 2.85 -14.04 5.04
N THR A 61 2.06 -14.70 4.21
CA THR A 61 2.53 -15.78 3.34
C THR A 61 2.21 -15.44 1.90
N SER A 62 3.18 -15.63 1.01
CA SER A 62 2.98 -15.46 -0.42
C SER A 62 3.64 -16.60 -1.18
N SER A 63 2.97 -17.04 -2.23
CA SER A 63 3.53 -17.95 -3.24
C SER A 63 4.56 -17.28 -4.16
N HIS A 64 4.67 -15.94 -4.16
CA HIS A 64 5.44 -15.18 -5.15
C HIS A 64 6.37 -14.12 -4.54
N SER A 65 5.92 -13.35 -3.55
CA SER A 65 6.66 -12.21 -3.00
C SER A 65 7.46 -12.53 -1.74
N GLY A 66 7.47 -13.80 -1.32
CA GLY A 66 8.09 -14.25 -0.09
C GLY A 66 7.19 -14.07 1.13
N SER A 67 7.49 -14.84 2.18
CA SER A 67 6.72 -14.86 3.43
C SER A 67 7.51 -14.16 4.54
N PHE A 68 6.82 -13.49 5.45
CA PHE A 68 7.44 -12.84 6.61
C PHE A 68 6.52 -12.85 7.82
N SER A 69 7.13 -12.70 9.00
CA SER A 69 6.43 -12.44 10.26
C SER A 69 6.89 -11.10 10.81
N ALA A 70 5.95 -10.31 11.30
CA ALA A 70 6.20 -8.97 11.80
C ALA A 70 5.20 -8.63 12.93
N ALA A 71 5.28 -7.42 13.47
CA ALA A 71 4.26 -6.86 14.34
C ALA A 71 3.83 -5.51 13.79
N LEU A 72 2.52 -5.28 13.69
CA LEU A 72 1.99 -3.95 13.44
C LEU A 72 2.24 -3.07 14.65
N ARG A 73 2.68 -1.85 14.38
CA ARG A 73 2.73 -0.83 15.42
C ARG A 73 1.32 -0.53 15.87
N ASN A 74 1.16 -0.19 17.15
CA ASN A 74 -0.16 0.10 17.70
C ASN A 74 -0.90 1.17 16.88
N PHE A 75 -0.20 2.21 16.43
CA PHE A 75 -0.76 3.23 15.55
C PHE A 75 -1.39 2.64 14.28
N ASP A 76 -0.60 1.90 13.48
CA ASP A 76 -1.04 1.33 12.20
C ASP A 76 -2.15 0.30 12.40
N PHE A 77 -2.11 -0.46 13.50
CA PHE A 77 -3.15 -1.41 13.83
C PHE A 77 -4.47 -0.72 14.21
N GLN A 78 -4.44 0.37 14.98
CA GLN A 78 -5.66 1.13 15.29
C GLN A 78 -6.25 1.80 14.05
N GLU A 79 -5.41 2.30 13.16
CA GLU A 79 -5.85 2.88 11.88
C GLU A 79 -6.55 1.83 11.01
N LEU A 80 -5.93 0.66 10.82
CA LEU A 80 -6.53 -0.44 10.08
C LEU A 80 -7.84 -0.90 10.75
N LYS A 81 -7.84 -1.07 12.07
CA LYS A 81 -9.04 -1.46 12.83
C LYS A 81 -10.18 -0.48 12.58
N THR A 82 -9.92 0.82 12.70
CA THR A 82 -10.90 1.88 12.45
C THR A 82 -11.43 1.83 11.02
N THR A 83 -10.53 1.63 10.04
CA THR A 83 -10.89 1.49 8.62
C THR A 83 -11.83 0.32 8.40
N ILE A 84 -11.51 -0.86 8.93
CA ILE A 84 -12.34 -2.06 8.79
C ILE A 84 -13.67 -1.89 9.53
N SER A 85 -13.66 -1.53 10.82
CA SER A 85 -14.87 -1.42 11.66
C SER A 85 -15.88 -0.42 11.09
N THR A 86 -15.41 0.69 10.52
CA THR A 86 -16.27 1.73 9.94
C THR A 86 -16.94 1.28 8.64
N ASN A 87 -16.26 0.47 7.83
CA ASN A 87 -16.68 0.18 6.46
C ASN A 87 -17.31 -1.22 6.28
N ILE A 88 -16.98 -2.20 7.13
CA ILE A 88 -17.36 -3.60 6.89
C ILE A 88 -18.83 -3.91 7.19
N GLY A 89 -19.47 -3.14 8.08
CA GLY A 89 -20.85 -3.38 8.52
C GLY A 89 -21.86 -3.44 7.36
N PRO A 90 -21.92 -2.41 6.49
CA PRO A 90 -22.84 -2.38 5.34
C PRO A 90 -22.63 -3.49 4.30
N ILE A 91 -21.43 -4.08 4.23
CA ILE A 91 -21.07 -5.11 3.26
C ILE A 91 -20.85 -6.48 3.92
N SER A 92 -21.29 -6.64 5.16
CA SER A 92 -21.07 -7.83 5.97
C SER A 92 -21.68 -9.06 5.32
N ASN A 93 -20.88 -10.10 5.17
CA ASN A 93 -21.19 -11.39 4.54
C ASN A 93 -21.63 -11.29 3.08
N ALA A 94 -21.35 -10.17 2.42
CA ALA A 94 -21.61 -9.98 1.00
C ALA A 94 -20.54 -10.66 0.13
N LYS A 95 -20.93 -10.95 -1.12
CA LYS A 95 -20.05 -11.45 -2.17
C LYS A 95 -20.21 -10.58 -3.41
N TYR A 96 -19.09 -10.19 -3.99
CA TYR A 96 -19.02 -9.40 -5.21
C TYR A 96 -18.32 -10.24 -6.29
N PRO A 97 -19.06 -11.10 -7.00
CA PRO A 97 -18.48 -12.04 -7.97
C PRO A 97 -18.02 -11.31 -9.23
N ALA A 98 -17.28 -12.02 -10.08
CA ALA A 98 -16.91 -11.51 -11.39
C ALA A 98 -18.08 -11.52 -12.36
N LYS A 99 -18.16 -10.50 -13.23
CA LYS A 99 -19.11 -10.45 -14.34
C LYS A 99 -18.78 -11.49 -15.39
N GLN A 100 -19.79 -11.92 -16.15
CA GLN A 100 -19.63 -12.92 -17.19
C GLN A 100 -18.55 -12.50 -18.21
N GLY A 101 -17.61 -13.41 -18.50
CA GLY A 101 -16.54 -13.18 -19.46
C GLY A 101 -15.32 -12.44 -18.92
N ALA A 102 -15.33 -11.98 -17.66
CA ALA A 102 -14.11 -11.49 -17.01
C ALA A 102 -13.14 -12.66 -16.77
N ALA A 103 -11.86 -12.44 -17.05
CA ALA A 103 -10.77 -13.39 -16.86
C ALA A 103 -9.51 -12.65 -16.40
N ASP A 104 -8.55 -13.34 -15.79
CA ASP A 104 -7.31 -12.74 -15.27
C ASP A 104 -7.56 -11.61 -14.23
N TYR A 105 -8.49 -11.84 -13.31
CA TYR A 105 -8.68 -11.00 -12.14
C TYR A 105 -8.12 -11.69 -10.89
N PHE A 106 -7.89 -10.88 -9.85
CA PHE A 106 -7.67 -11.38 -8.50
C PHE A 106 -9.00 -11.51 -7.74
N GLY A 107 -9.12 -12.59 -6.98
CA GLY A 107 -10.14 -12.80 -5.98
C GLY A 107 -9.60 -12.50 -4.59
N TYR A 108 -10.41 -11.83 -3.78
CA TYR A 108 -10.09 -11.37 -2.44
C TYR A 108 -11.10 -11.90 -1.44
N ALA A 109 -10.64 -12.21 -0.24
CA ALA A 109 -11.49 -12.55 0.89
C ALA A 109 -10.94 -11.91 2.16
N LEU A 110 -11.83 -11.33 2.98
CA LEU A 110 -11.52 -10.77 4.28
C LEU A 110 -12.43 -11.42 5.32
N VAL A 111 -11.83 -11.91 6.41
CA VAL A 111 -12.52 -12.34 7.62
C VAL A 111 -12.05 -11.43 8.75
N SER A 112 -12.99 -10.86 9.50
CA SER A 112 -12.72 -9.96 10.61
C SER A 112 -13.42 -10.45 11.88
N HIS A 113 -12.65 -10.46 12.97
CA HIS A 113 -13.05 -10.75 14.33
C HIS A 113 -12.90 -9.51 15.24
N LEU A 114 -12.79 -8.33 14.64
CA LEU A 114 -12.64 -7.08 15.37
C LEU A 114 -13.92 -6.74 16.16
N GLU A 115 -13.74 -6.20 17.36
CA GLU A 115 -14.85 -5.73 18.22
C GLU A 115 -15.89 -6.81 18.56
N GLY A 116 -15.48 -8.08 18.58
CA GLY A 116 -16.36 -9.21 18.87
C GLY A 116 -17.36 -9.52 17.75
N LYS A 117 -17.27 -8.85 16.60
CA LYS A 117 -18.07 -9.15 15.41
C LYS A 117 -17.30 -10.14 14.55
N ASN A 118 -17.97 -11.21 14.11
CA ASN A 118 -17.43 -12.13 13.12
C ASN A 118 -18.10 -11.82 11.77
N VAL A 119 -17.36 -11.18 10.88
CA VAL A 119 -17.86 -10.74 9.57
C VAL A 119 -16.89 -11.17 8.48
N SER A 120 -17.45 -11.54 7.33
CA SER A 120 -16.66 -11.91 6.15
C SER A 120 -17.11 -11.10 4.94
N VAL A 121 -16.23 -10.88 3.97
CA VAL A 121 -16.60 -10.32 2.67
C VAL A 121 -15.65 -10.88 1.62
N ALA A 122 -16.17 -11.16 0.42
CA ALA A 122 -15.37 -11.66 -0.69
C ALA A 122 -15.68 -10.88 -1.97
N TRP A 123 -14.66 -10.57 -2.75
CA TRP A 123 -14.79 -9.76 -3.97
C TRP A 123 -13.74 -10.11 -5.01
N VAL A 124 -13.87 -9.54 -6.21
CA VAL A 124 -12.85 -9.56 -7.27
C VAL A 124 -12.40 -8.15 -7.58
N ASP A 125 -11.41 -7.96 -8.46
CA ASP A 125 -10.99 -6.62 -8.90
C ASP A 125 -12.19 -5.75 -9.33
N GLU A 126 -12.11 -4.44 -9.06
CA GLU A 126 -13.21 -3.49 -9.33
C GLU A 126 -13.71 -3.57 -10.78
N TRP A 127 -12.80 -3.65 -11.75
CA TRP A 127 -13.13 -3.74 -13.16
C TRP A 127 -13.83 -5.06 -13.55
N ALA A 128 -13.57 -6.13 -12.79
CA ALA A 128 -14.08 -7.47 -13.01
C ALA A 128 -15.39 -7.73 -12.28
N THR A 129 -15.75 -6.91 -11.30
CA THR A 129 -16.94 -7.10 -10.45
C THR A 129 -18.25 -7.01 -11.25
N ASP A 130 -19.20 -7.89 -10.92
CA ASP A 130 -20.57 -7.82 -11.44
C ASP A 130 -21.39 -6.79 -10.64
N GLY A 131 -21.77 -5.70 -11.31
CA GLY A 131 -22.49 -4.60 -10.69
C GLY A 131 -21.60 -3.54 -10.02
N PRO A 132 -22.18 -2.67 -9.18
CA PRO A 132 -21.45 -1.57 -8.57
C PRO A 132 -20.45 -2.07 -7.52
N PHE A 133 -19.22 -1.52 -7.56
CA PHE A 133 -18.21 -1.78 -6.54
C PHE A 133 -18.41 -0.84 -5.34
N PRO A 134 -18.73 -1.33 -4.13
CA PRO A 134 -19.06 -0.48 -2.99
C PRO A 134 -17.89 0.41 -2.56
N GLU A 135 -18.19 1.66 -2.22
CA GLU A 135 -17.18 2.59 -1.71
C GLU A 135 -16.51 2.07 -0.43
N GLN A 136 -17.28 1.42 0.45
CA GLN A 136 -16.78 0.78 1.67
C GLN A 136 -15.67 -0.24 1.37
N LEU A 137 -15.84 -0.98 0.27
CA LEU A 137 -14.88 -1.99 -0.15
C LEU A 137 -13.60 -1.36 -0.72
N LYS A 138 -13.71 -0.21 -1.41
CA LYS A 138 -12.54 0.58 -1.84
C LYS A 138 -11.72 1.06 -0.65
N GLN A 139 -12.38 1.57 0.39
CA GLN A 139 -11.70 2.03 1.61
C GLN A 139 -11.02 0.87 2.35
N ILE A 140 -11.69 -0.28 2.47
CA ILE A 140 -11.10 -1.49 3.07
C ILE A 140 -9.88 -1.96 2.28
N HIS A 141 -9.99 -2.05 0.95
CA HIS A 141 -8.90 -2.49 0.09
C HIS A 141 -7.70 -1.54 0.20
N LYS A 142 -7.93 -0.22 0.11
CA LYS A 142 -6.91 0.82 0.30
C LYS A 142 -6.22 0.70 1.67
N GLY A 143 -6.99 0.46 2.74
CA GLY A 143 -6.45 0.26 4.09
C GLY A 143 -5.55 -0.97 4.19
N LEU A 144 -5.99 -2.12 3.66
CA LEU A 144 -5.23 -3.36 3.64
C LEU A 144 -3.95 -3.24 2.81
N ASP A 145 -4.03 -2.65 1.62
CA ASP A 145 -2.88 -2.42 0.75
C ASP A 145 -1.85 -1.50 1.41
N LYS A 146 -2.30 -0.42 2.06
CA LYS A 146 -1.42 0.46 2.83
C LYS A 146 -0.73 -0.30 3.96
N THR A 147 -1.48 -1.10 4.72
CA THR A 147 -0.92 -1.93 5.80
C THR A 147 0.12 -2.91 5.28
N LEU A 148 -0.15 -3.60 4.17
CA LEU A 148 0.81 -4.53 3.56
C LEU A 148 2.08 -3.81 3.09
N GLN A 149 1.95 -2.64 2.48
CA GLN A 149 3.10 -1.84 2.07
C GLN A 149 3.96 -1.38 3.24
N LEU A 150 3.34 -0.89 4.33
CA LEU A 150 4.04 -0.54 5.57
C LEU A 150 4.80 -1.74 6.15
N LEU A 151 4.13 -2.88 6.29
CA LEU A 151 4.73 -4.11 6.81
C LEU A 151 5.88 -4.60 5.93
N SER A 152 5.71 -4.57 4.61
CA SER A 152 6.77 -4.96 3.67
C SER A 152 7.98 -4.05 3.78
N ALA A 153 7.78 -2.73 3.84
CA ALA A 153 8.87 -1.77 3.99
C ALA A 153 9.60 -1.99 5.33
N GLU A 154 8.87 -2.06 6.44
CA GLU A 154 9.44 -2.20 7.78
C GLU A 154 10.16 -3.54 8.00
N SER A 155 9.72 -4.62 7.34
CA SER A 155 10.34 -5.94 7.47
C SER A 155 11.53 -6.15 6.53
N GLN A 156 11.55 -5.50 5.36
CA GLN A 156 12.52 -5.80 4.31
C GLN A 156 13.57 -4.70 4.09
N TYR A 157 13.24 -3.43 4.39
CA TYR A 157 14.13 -2.31 4.08
C TYR A 157 15.14 -2.14 5.20
N ARG A 158 16.42 -2.03 4.82
CA ARG A 158 17.53 -2.05 5.78
C ARG A 158 17.96 -0.67 6.25
N ASN A 159 17.71 0.34 5.44
CA ASN A 159 18.10 1.71 5.73
C ASN A 159 16.85 2.50 6.10
N ARG A 160 16.84 3.09 7.30
CA ARG A 160 15.69 3.84 7.81
C ARG A 160 16.15 5.06 8.59
N VAL A 161 15.47 6.17 8.39
CA VAL A 161 15.56 7.35 9.23
C VAL A 161 14.16 7.81 9.63
N VAL A 162 14.07 8.46 10.79
CA VAL A 162 12.82 9.01 11.31
C VAL A 162 13.04 10.46 11.67
N ALA A 163 12.09 11.32 11.31
CA ALA A 163 12.01 12.68 11.82
C ALA A 163 10.65 12.90 12.46
N HIS A 164 10.63 13.75 13.49
CA HIS A 164 9.42 14.11 14.23
C HIS A 164 9.22 15.62 14.21
N ALA A 165 7.96 16.05 14.14
CA ALA A 165 7.57 17.43 14.37
C ALA A 165 6.35 17.49 15.28
N ASP A 166 6.48 18.28 16.34
CA ASP A 166 5.37 18.66 17.20
C ASP A 166 4.74 19.95 16.69
N LEU A 167 3.54 19.87 16.15
CA LEU A 167 2.74 21.02 15.74
C LEU A 167 2.01 21.58 16.96
N LYS A 168 2.34 22.83 17.30
CA LYS A 168 1.70 23.56 18.40
C LYS A 168 0.29 24.00 18.01
N CYS A 169 -0.62 23.95 18.97
CA CYS A 169 -1.93 24.57 18.88
C CYS A 169 -1.98 25.98 19.43
N ASP A 170 -3.01 26.72 19.03
CA ASP A 170 -3.53 27.85 19.79
C ASP A 170 -3.80 27.43 21.24
N GLY A 171 -3.12 28.09 22.18
CA GLY A 171 -3.11 27.72 23.61
C GLY A 171 -1.86 26.96 24.09
N GLY A 172 -0.88 26.70 23.22
CA GLY A 172 0.46 26.27 23.62
C GLY A 172 0.66 24.76 23.84
N GLY A 173 -0.36 23.92 23.61
CA GLY A 173 -0.24 22.45 23.64
C GLY A 173 0.29 21.86 22.32
N VAL A 174 0.82 20.63 22.37
CA VAL A 174 1.15 19.84 21.16
C VAL A 174 -0.13 19.17 20.65
N CYS A 175 -0.44 19.36 19.37
CA CYS A 175 -1.68 18.89 18.77
C CYS A 175 -1.50 18.01 17.53
N GLY A 176 -0.45 18.24 16.76
CA GLY A 176 0.02 17.30 15.76
C GLY A 176 1.33 16.69 16.25
N ALA A 177 1.40 15.37 16.36
CA ALA A 177 2.66 14.66 16.54
C ALA A 177 2.93 13.91 15.24
N LEU A 178 3.57 14.62 14.30
CA LEU A 178 3.93 14.08 13.00
C LEU A 178 5.21 13.26 13.13
N GLY A 179 5.21 12.06 12.57
CA GLY A 179 6.41 11.25 12.38
C GLY A 179 6.51 10.86 10.91
N VAL A 180 7.61 11.24 10.25
CA VAL A 180 7.93 10.78 8.90
C VAL A 180 9.06 9.79 8.97
N GLU A 181 8.90 8.69 8.25
CA GLU A 181 9.91 7.66 8.11
C GLU A 181 10.26 7.53 6.65
N LEU A 182 11.56 7.54 6.38
CA LEU A 182 12.11 7.37 5.05
C LEU A 182 12.97 6.11 5.06
N PHE A 183 12.69 5.22 4.11
CA PHE A 183 13.36 3.94 3.96
C PHE A 183 14.00 3.82 2.58
N THR A 184 15.13 3.11 2.53
CA THR A 184 15.66 2.52 1.30
C THR A 184 15.91 1.03 1.50
N ASP A 185 15.71 0.24 0.44
CA ASP A 185 15.85 -1.22 0.50
C ASP A 185 17.26 -1.65 0.94
N ARG A 186 18.28 -0.87 0.57
CA ARG A 186 19.70 -1.09 0.87
C ARG A 186 20.39 0.23 1.25
N THR A 187 21.57 0.12 1.84
CA THR A 187 22.44 1.28 2.15
C THR A 187 23.45 1.56 1.03
N SER A 188 23.64 0.60 0.12
CA SER A 188 24.62 0.70 -0.96
C SER A 188 24.13 -0.03 -2.22
N TYR A 189 24.45 0.56 -3.37
CA TYR A 189 23.96 0.15 -4.69
C TYR A 189 25.10 0.28 -5.72
N LYS A 190 25.05 -0.54 -6.77
CA LYS A 190 25.88 -0.38 -7.97
C LYS A 190 25.18 0.51 -8.98
N LEU A 191 25.95 1.08 -9.90
CA LEU A 191 25.37 1.79 -11.04
C LEU A 191 24.44 0.86 -11.85
N GLY A 192 23.26 1.36 -12.21
CA GLY A 192 22.20 0.57 -12.89
C GLY A 192 21.31 -0.24 -11.95
N GLU A 193 21.58 -0.25 -10.64
CA GLU A 193 20.63 -0.81 -9.68
C GLU A 193 19.57 0.21 -9.30
N GLN A 194 18.32 -0.23 -9.27
CA GLN A 194 17.21 0.57 -8.78
C GLN A 194 17.27 0.69 -7.25
N VAL A 195 17.22 1.93 -6.78
CA VAL A 195 16.97 2.29 -5.39
C VAL A 195 15.46 2.34 -5.18
N ARG A 196 14.94 1.55 -4.24
CA ARG A 196 13.54 1.60 -3.84
C ARG A 196 13.41 2.47 -2.61
N ILE A 197 12.55 3.48 -2.70
CA ILE A 197 12.33 4.49 -1.68
C ILE A 197 10.90 4.33 -1.17
N PHE A 198 10.73 4.27 0.14
CA PHE A 198 9.43 4.25 0.78
C PHE A 198 9.37 5.34 1.84
N VAL A 199 8.28 6.10 1.85
CA VAL A 199 8.03 7.18 2.80
C VAL A 199 6.70 6.90 3.49
N ALA A 200 6.67 7.02 4.82
CA ALA A 200 5.45 6.96 5.61
C ALA A 200 5.37 8.16 6.55
N LEU A 201 4.26 8.89 6.52
CA LEU A 201 3.93 9.93 7.50
C LEU A 201 2.79 9.44 8.37
N ARG A 202 2.91 9.64 9.68
CA ARG A 202 1.89 9.31 10.67
C ARG A 202 1.52 10.54 11.47
N ASN A 203 0.23 10.79 11.61
CA ASN A 203 -0.28 11.79 12.54
C ASN A 203 -0.73 11.13 13.84
N SER A 204 0.21 10.94 14.76
CA SER A 204 -0.06 10.48 16.13
C SER A 204 -0.56 11.56 17.08
N GLY A 205 -0.79 12.78 16.55
CA GLY A 205 -1.39 13.86 17.29
C GLY A 205 -2.86 13.62 17.61
N THR A 206 -3.44 14.57 18.35
CA THR A 206 -4.87 14.57 18.71
C THR A 206 -5.71 15.44 17.79
N LYS A 207 -5.09 16.11 16.81
CA LYS A 207 -5.76 16.97 15.84
C LYS A 207 -5.36 16.66 14.41
N ASP A 208 -6.26 17.03 13.51
CA ASP A 208 -6.06 17.01 12.07
C ASP A 208 -5.00 18.03 11.65
N VAL A 209 -4.25 17.70 10.60
CA VAL A 209 -3.23 18.58 10.00
C VAL A 209 -3.67 18.94 8.59
N ASN A 210 -3.91 20.22 8.36
CA ASN A 210 -4.22 20.73 7.03
C ASN A 210 -2.93 21.09 6.28
N TYR A 211 -2.88 20.77 5.00
CA TYR A 211 -1.77 21.09 4.11
C TYR A 211 -2.28 21.31 2.69
N THR A 212 -1.48 22.01 1.87
CA THR A 212 -1.85 22.25 0.47
C THR A 212 -1.10 21.32 -0.47
N SER A 213 -1.83 20.74 -1.41
CA SER A 213 -1.27 20.07 -2.58
C SER A 213 -1.26 21.04 -3.77
N PRO A 214 -0.17 21.11 -4.58
CA PRO A 214 -0.12 21.98 -5.75
C PRO A 214 -1.21 21.64 -6.78
N THR A 215 -1.54 20.35 -6.91
CA THR A 215 -2.66 19.85 -7.72
C THR A 215 -3.35 18.64 -7.08
N PRO A 216 -4.56 18.24 -7.52
CA PRO A 216 -5.26 17.10 -6.94
C PRO A 216 -4.62 15.72 -7.20
N CYS A 217 -3.79 15.59 -8.23
CA CYS A 217 -3.08 14.35 -8.54
C CYS A 217 -1.67 14.31 -7.94
N ASP A 218 -1.17 15.44 -7.45
CA ASP A 218 0.19 15.50 -6.95
C ASP A 218 0.35 14.63 -5.70
N PRO A 219 1.55 14.02 -5.55
CA PRO A 219 1.89 13.28 -4.35
C PRO A 219 1.93 14.19 -3.11
N ASP A 220 1.89 13.58 -1.93
CA ASP A 220 1.93 14.31 -0.67
C ASP A 220 3.36 14.74 -0.28
N PHE A 221 4.38 14.03 -0.79
CA PHE A 221 5.78 14.28 -0.45
C PHE A 221 6.59 14.72 -1.66
N ARG A 222 7.53 15.63 -1.38
CA ARG A 222 8.66 15.88 -2.27
C ARG A 222 9.81 14.95 -1.91
N ILE A 223 10.20 14.07 -2.83
CA ILE A 223 11.32 13.16 -2.66
C ILE A 223 12.44 13.58 -3.61
N THR A 224 13.59 13.95 -3.05
CA THR A 224 14.76 14.38 -3.81
C THR A 224 15.97 13.50 -3.53
N VAL A 225 16.81 13.31 -4.55
CA VAL A 225 18.10 12.64 -4.43
C VAL A 225 19.20 13.64 -4.75
N ASN A 226 20.01 13.95 -3.74
CA ASN A 226 21.09 14.93 -3.78
C ASN A 226 22.43 14.19 -3.90
N GLY A 227 23.10 14.36 -5.05
CA GLY A 227 24.49 13.96 -5.26
C GLY A 227 25.41 15.18 -5.35
N LYS A 228 26.72 14.94 -5.52
CA LYS A 228 27.71 16.03 -5.65
C LYS A 228 27.45 16.97 -6.84
N ALA A 229 26.92 16.42 -7.95
CA ALA A 229 26.79 17.14 -9.21
C ALA A 229 25.35 17.60 -9.52
N SER A 230 24.34 17.00 -8.89
CA SER A 230 22.94 17.22 -9.25
C SER A 230 22.00 16.85 -8.12
N THR A 231 20.86 17.56 -8.07
CA THR A 231 19.66 17.15 -7.35
C THR A 231 18.63 16.65 -8.35
N GLN A 232 18.04 15.49 -8.09
CA GLN A 232 16.94 14.94 -8.88
C GLN A 232 15.67 14.88 -8.05
N ASP A 233 14.53 15.21 -8.64
CA ASP A 233 13.21 15.05 -8.01
C ASP A 233 12.58 13.75 -8.51
N VAL A 234 12.32 12.82 -7.59
CA VAL A 234 11.80 11.47 -7.89
C VAL A 234 10.39 11.25 -7.36
N SER A 235 9.72 12.33 -6.94
CA SER A 235 8.38 12.30 -6.31
C SER A 235 7.33 11.61 -7.18
N PHE A 236 7.48 11.67 -8.50
CA PHE A 236 6.52 11.18 -9.49
C PHE A 236 6.90 9.83 -10.13
N SER A 237 8.03 9.24 -9.74
CA SER A 237 8.63 8.07 -10.42
C SER A 237 7.70 6.86 -10.56
N ASN A 238 6.79 6.65 -9.60
CA ASN A 238 5.85 5.52 -9.60
C ASN A 238 4.40 5.94 -9.88
N LEU A 239 4.14 7.19 -10.25
CA LEU A 239 2.79 7.69 -10.52
C LEU A 239 2.43 7.52 -12.00
N PRO A 240 1.18 7.13 -12.32
CA PRO A 240 0.73 7.10 -13.71
C PRO A 240 0.75 8.52 -14.29
N VAL A 241 1.12 8.64 -15.57
CA VAL A 241 1.03 9.91 -16.29
C VAL A 241 -0.44 10.22 -16.54
N VAL A 242 -1.01 11.07 -15.69
CA VAL A 242 -2.41 11.50 -15.78
C VAL A 242 -2.49 13.00 -16.01
N ALA A 243 -3.40 13.41 -16.89
CA ALA A 243 -3.70 14.83 -17.05
C ALA A 243 -4.30 15.37 -15.76
N CYS A 244 -3.70 16.42 -15.22
CA CYS A 244 -4.05 16.94 -13.91
C CYS A 244 -4.42 18.40 -13.98
N ILE A 245 -5.59 18.72 -13.40
CA ILE A 245 -6.06 20.09 -13.32
C ILE A 245 -5.12 20.91 -12.45
N GLN A 246 -4.74 22.08 -12.94
CA GLN A 246 -3.79 22.98 -12.28
C GLN A 246 -4.52 23.87 -11.28
N VAL A 247 -4.96 23.28 -10.16
CA VAL A 247 -5.64 23.99 -9.07
C VAL A 247 -5.11 23.55 -7.72
N LEU A 248 -4.82 24.51 -6.85
CA LEU A 248 -4.42 24.23 -5.48
C LEU A 248 -5.54 23.47 -4.76
N GLN A 249 -5.17 22.43 -4.03
CA GLN A 249 -6.12 21.63 -3.24
C GLN A 249 -5.70 21.64 -1.78
N SER A 250 -6.60 22.09 -0.91
CA SER A 250 -6.46 21.85 0.52
C SER A 250 -6.76 20.38 0.83
N ARG A 251 -5.83 19.73 1.54
CA ARG A 251 -5.96 18.36 2.03
C ARG A 251 -5.85 18.36 3.55
N THR A 252 -6.37 17.30 4.15
CA THR A 252 -6.35 17.09 5.59
C THR A 252 -5.79 15.71 5.87
N LEU A 253 -4.80 15.65 6.75
CA LEU A 253 -4.33 14.41 7.36
C LEU A 253 -5.00 14.28 8.72
N HIS A 254 -5.95 13.35 8.83
CA HIS A 254 -6.73 13.21 10.05
C HIS A 254 -5.88 12.69 11.21
N HIS A 255 -6.32 12.95 12.44
CA HIS A 255 -5.70 12.34 13.61
C HIS A 255 -5.79 10.81 13.52
N GLY A 256 -4.69 10.10 13.80
CA GLY A 256 -4.65 8.64 13.67
C GLY A 256 -4.51 8.12 12.24
N GLU A 257 -4.35 9.00 11.24
CA GLU A 257 -4.16 8.63 9.84
C GLU A 257 -2.67 8.61 9.44
N SER A 258 -2.35 7.76 8.48
CA SER A 258 -1.06 7.71 7.78
C SER A 258 -1.16 7.92 6.28
N LEU A 259 -0.14 8.58 5.72
CA LEU A 259 0.12 8.68 4.28
C LEU A 259 1.37 7.87 3.95
N ILE A 260 1.37 7.25 2.77
CA ILE A 260 2.54 6.56 2.24
C ILE A 260 2.83 7.01 0.81
N GLN A 261 4.10 7.01 0.43
CA GLN A 261 4.53 7.23 -0.95
C GLN A 261 5.71 6.32 -1.25
N THR A 262 5.70 5.74 -2.45
CA THR A 262 6.85 5.01 -2.98
C THR A 262 7.48 5.82 -4.11
N ALA A 263 8.79 5.70 -4.22
CA ALA A 263 9.53 6.19 -5.37
C ALA A 263 10.61 5.18 -5.76
N THR A 264 11.00 5.22 -7.03
CA THR A 264 12.17 4.50 -7.50
C THR A 264 13.15 5.47 -8.14
N TRP A 265 14.44 5.15 -7.99
CA TRP A 265 15.51 5.94 -8.58
C TRP A 265 16.56 5.02 -9.17
N ASP A 266 16.97 5.28 -10.41
CA ASP A 266 18.13 4.67 -11.05
C ASP A 266 19.13 5.79 -11.37
N ALA A 267 20.30 5.71 -10.76
CA ALA A 267 21.35 6.69 -10.92
C ALA A 267 21.85 6.83 -12.37
N SER A 268 21.57 5.84 -13.22
CA SER A 268 21.98 5.83 -14.63
C SER A 268 21.15 6.76 -15.50
N PHE A 269 20.02 7.28 -15.00
CA PHE A 269 19.09 8.10 -15.77
C PHE A 269 18.74 9.40 -15.03
N ASP A 270 18.46 10.45 -15.80
CA ASP A 270 17.81 11.64 -15.28
C ASP A 270 16.28 11.47 -15.24
N GLN A 271 15.58 12.52 -14.78
CA GLN A 271 14.12 12.56 -14.70
C GLN A 271 13.41 12.42 -16.06
N ASN A 272 14.10 12.64 -17.17
CA ASN A 272 13.57 12.51 -18.53
C ASN A 272 13.89 11.13 -19.15
N GLY A 273 14.52 10.24 -18.38
CA GLY A 273 14.99 8.94 -18.87
C GLY A 273 16.23 9.02 -19.76
N VAL A 274 16.94 10.15 -19.76
CA VAL A 274 18.21 10.30 -20.49
C VAL A 274 19.32 9.71 -19.65
N ARG A 275 20.19 8.92 -20.27
CA ARG A 275 21.34 8.34 -19.57
C ARG A 275 22.29 9.44 -19.07
N ILE A 276 22.67 9.35 -17.81
CA ILE A 276 23.63 10.25 -17.17
C ILE A 276 24.75 9.45 -16.50
N ASN A 277 25.92 10.07 -16.40
CA ASN A 277 27.01 9.53 -15.60
C ASN A 277 26.89 10.05 -14.17
N ALA A 278 26.15 9.33 -13.32
CA ALA A 278 26.16 9.58 -11.88
C ALA A 278 27.51 9.12 -11.28
N PRO A 279 28.30 10.02 -10.66
CA PRO A 279 29.58 9.65 -10.07
C PRO A 279 29.38 8.75 -8.85
N PRO A 280 30.19 7.69 -8.66
CA PRO A 280 30.19 6.92 -7.42
C PRO A 280 30.43 7.81 -6.19
N GLY A 281 29.81 7.45 -5.07
CA GLY A 281 29.96 8.17 -3.80
C GLY A 281 28.68 8.22 -2.98
N ALA A 282 28.69 9.10 -1.98
CA ALA A 282 27.55 9.31 -1.09
C ALA A 282 26.46 10.17 -1.76
N TYR A 283 25.22 9.76 -1.59
CA TYR A 283 24.02 10.47 -2.00
C TYR A 283 23.09 10.60 -0.81
N THR A 284 22.39 11.73 -0.72
CA THR A 284 21.37 11.97 0.30
C THR A 284 20.00 11.94 -0.34
N ILE A 285 19.12 11.07 0.13
CA ILE A 285 17.71 11.06 -0.23
C ILE A 285 16.95 11.81 0.85
N SER A 286 16.14 12.78 0.45
CA SER A 286 15.36 13.62 1.34
C SER A 286 13.88 13.52 0.98
N ALA A 287 13.04 13.24 1.98
CA ALA A 287 11.58 13.26 1.86
C ALA A 287 11.02 14.40 2.69
N ARG A 288 10.34 15.33 2.03
CA ARG A 288 9.82 16.57 2.60
C ARG A 288 8.30 16.60 2.49
N PHE A 289 7.62 16.95 3.58
CA PHE A 289 6.17 17.08 3.65
C PHE A 289 5.75 18.50 4.08
N PRO A 290 4.78 19.13 3.38
CA PRO A 290 4.13 18.67 2.16
C PRO A 290 5.01 18.82 0.90
N LEU A 291 4.55 18.27 -0.23
CA LEU A 291 5.17 18.47 -1.55
C LEU A 291 5.29 19.95 -1.89
N ALA A 292 4.23 20.73 -1.65
CA ALA A 292 4.15 22.15 -2.00
C ALA A 292 5.36 22.95 -1.51
N THR A 293 6.02 23.66 -2.42
CA THR A 293 7.22 24.45 -2.11
C THR A 293 6.91 25.89 -1.71
N PHE A 294 5.67 26.34 -1.92
CA PHE A 294 5.21 27.66 -1.51
C PHE A 294 4.75 27.72 -0.05
N GLU A 295 4.64 26.57 0.63
CA GLU A 295 4.42 26.48 2.07
C GLU A 295 5.72 26.06 2.78
N PRO A 296 5.94 26.47 4.05
CA PRO A 296 7.00 25.92 4.87
C PRO A 296 6.87 24.39 4.99
N SER A 297 8.00 23.69 4.92
CA SER A 297 8.03 22.27 5.24
C SER A 297 7.56 22.08 6.68
N LEU A 298 6.60 21.18 6.88
CA LEU A 298 6.17 20.75 8.20
C LEU A 298 7.14 19.72 8.77
N LEU A 299 7.72 18.89 7.90
CA LEU A 299 8.62 17.82 8.32
C LEU A 299 9.52 17.35 7.17
N GLU A 300 10.76 16.99 7.49
CA GLU A 300 11.71 16.44 6.53
C GLU A 300 12.55 15.33 7.16
N ALA A 301 12.73 14.24 6.43
CA ALA A 301 13.66 13.17 6.76
C ALA A 301 14.71 13.03 5.65
N SER A 302 15.96 12.82 6.03
CA SER A 302 17.07 12.63 5.09
C SER A 302 17.91 11.41 5.45
N ILE A 303 18.21 10.58 4.46
CA ILE A 303 18.97 9.34 4.61
C ILE A 303 20.10 9.27 3.60
N GLN A 304 21.25 8.73 4.02
CA GLN A 304 22.39 8.55 3.13
C GLN A 304 22.41 7.14 2.52
N ILE A 305 22.83 7.07 1.26
CA ILE A 305 23.17 5.84 0.55
C ILE A 305 24.51 6.01 -0.17
N THR A 306 25.11 4.89 -0.57
CA THR A 306 26.38 4.90 -1.33
C THR A 306 26.21 4.22 -2.68
N LEU A 307 26.53 4.96 -3.76
CA LEU A 307 26.73 4.38 -5.09
C LEU A 307 28.16 3.90 -5.27
N ASN A 308 28.31 2.63 -5.59
CA ASN A 308 29.58 2.01 -5.97
C ASN A 308 29.73 2.00 -7.49
N ALA A 309 30.99 1.97 -7.92
CA ALA A 309 31.35 1.71 -9.31
C ALA A 309 30.93 0.30 -9.76
#